data_AF-A0A6G7YPP8-F1
#
_entry.id   AF-A0A6G7YPP8-F1
#
_cell.length_a   1.000
_cell.length_b   1.000
_cell.length_c   1.000
_cell.angle_alpha   90.00
_cell.angle_beta   90.00
_cell.angle_gamma   90.00
#
_symmetry.space_group_name_H-M   'P 1'
#
loop_
_entity.id
_entity.type
_entity.pdbx_description
1 polymer ?
#
loop_
_entity_poly.entity_id
_entity_poly.type
_entity_poly.pdbx_seq_one_letter_code
_entity_poly.pdbx_strand_id
1 'polypeptide(L)'
;MCRTAYLLRLLGLAAGLLLPSAVAAQCRLCAPTTGIAGTDDAGIPIEIEVESKLSFDQLVQVGQGTGSASVKPDGSKIITGSLGNFGGSGLVGNAVVRGSPGRLIRVDIPTTIELFSLSGAKAVVDEIETDLPSTPRLDSNGRLSFRFGGRLNVNGEGSGDYRGDLPITVEYL
;
A
#
# COMPACT_ATOMS: atom_id res chain seq x y z
N MET A 1 -68.31 -51.55 24.43
CA MET A 1 -68.56 -52.24 23.14
C MET A 1 -67.21 -52.44 22.45
N CYS A 2 -66.87 -53.68 22.07
CA CYS A 2 -65.86 -54.13 21.07
C CYS A 2 -64.42 -53.59 21.18
N ARG A 3 -63.33 -54.34 20.99
CA ARG A 3 -63.04 -55.75 20.65
C ARG A 3 -61.48 -55.86 20.64
N THR A 4 -60.93 -57.01 21.04
CA THR A 4 -59.85 -57.81 20.39
C THR A 4 -58.81 -57.10 19.48
N ALA A 5 -57.52 -57.43 19.37
CA ALA A 5 -56.64 -58.56 19.71
C ALA A 5 -55.18 -58.05 19.47
N TYR A 6 -54.19 -58.33 20.32
CA TYR A 6 -53.21 -59.43 20.26
C TYR A 6 -52.39 -59.60 18.96
N LEU A 7 -51.07 -59.83 19.16
CA LEU A 7 -50.05 -60.39 18.23
C LEU A 7 -49.39 -59.33 17.31
N LEU A 8 -48.09 -59.31 17.02
CA LEU A 8 -47.06 -60.35 17.03
C LEU A 8 -45.67 -59.71 16.70
N ARG A 9 -44.58 -60.37 17.14
CA ARG A 9 -43.19 -60.42 16.59
C ARG A 9 -42.25 -59.23 16.85
N LEU A 10 -41.19 -59.40 17.64
CA LEU A 10 -39.97 -60.25 17.52
C LEU A 10 -38.83 -59.54 16.78
N LEU A 11 -37.71 -59.42 17.52
CA LEU A 11 -36.31 -59.54 17.10
C LEU A 11 -35.80 -58.64 15.96
N GLY A 12 -34.84 -57.77 16.29
CA GLY A 12 -34.04 -57.01 15.33
C GLY A 12 -32.66 -56.64 15.88
N LEU A 13 -31.74 -57.61 15.75
CA LEU A 13 -30.28 -57.53 15.57
C LEU A 13 -29.48 -56.29 16.05
N ALA A 14 -28.53 -56.57 16.94
CA ALA A 14 -27.28 -55.84 17.10
C ALA A 14 -26.39 -55.96 15.84
N ALA A 15 -25.91 -54.84 15.32
CA ALA A 15 -24.83 -54.80 14.33
C ALA A 15 -23.86 -53.66 14.67
N GLY A 16 -22.59 -54.02 14.88
CA GLY A 16 -21.53 -53.17 15.40
C GLY A 16 -21.13 -52.03 14.46
N LEU A 17 -20.93 -50.86 15.04
CA LEU A 17 -20.30 -49.71 14.41
C LEU A 17 -18.78 -49.90 14.41
N LEU A 18 -18.21 -50.20 13.23
CA LEU A 18 -16.79 -50.06 12.94
C LEU A 18 -16.50 -48.57 12.67
N LEU A 19 -15.74 -47.92 13.55
CA LEU A 19 -15.22 -46.56 13.33
C LEU A 19 -13.86 -46.66 12.59
N PRO A 20 -13.68 -46.02 11.41
CA PRO A 20 -12.36 -45.87 10.80
C PRO A 20 -11.54 -44.79 11.52
N SER A 21 -10.29 -45.12 11.81
CA SER A 21 -9.28 -44.26 12.41
C SER A 21 -8.93 -43.07 11.49
N ALA A 22 -9.04 -41.85 12.03
CA ALA A 22 -8.53 -40.65 11.40
C ALA A 22 -6.99 -40.67 11.44
N VAL A 23 -6.37 -40.90 10.28
CA VAL A 23 -4.93 -40.72 10.06
C VAL A 23 -4.67 -39.22 10.09
N ALA A 24 -4.09 -38.72 11.18
CA ALA A 24 -3.62 -37.34 11.26
C ALA A 24 -2.37 -37.19 10.38
N ALA A 25 -2.58 -36.75 9.14
CA ALA A 25 -1.51 -36.22 8.30
C ALA A 25 -0.91 -34.99 9.02
N GLN A 26 0.37 -35.09 9.37
CA GLN A 26 1.10 -34.04 10.06
C GLN A 26 1.53 -32.97 9.04
N CYS A 27 0.60 -32.11 8.63
CA CYS A 27 0.91 -30.89 7.88
C CYS A 27 1.68 -29.91 8.77
N ARG A 28 2.98 -30.15 8.98
CA ARG A 28 3.92 -29.22 9.61
C ARG A 28 4.34 -28.08 8.66
N LEU A 29 3.41 -27.51 7.89
CA LEU A 29 3.60 -26.22 7.23
C LEU A 29 3.09 -25.04 8.06
N CYS A 30 2.39 -25.31 9.17
CA CYS A 30 1.95 -24.28 10.12
C CYS A 30 2.85 -24.16 11.35
N ALA A 31 4.13 -24.53 11.24
CA ALA A 31 5.10 -24.04 12.21
C ALA A 31 5.32 -22.56 11.88
N PRO A 32 4.94 -21.60 12.74
CA PRO A 32 5.47 -20.26 12.60
C PRO A 32 6.98 -20.43 12.62
N THR A 33 7.62 -20.12 11.50
CA THR A 33 9.06 -19.92 11.49
C THR A 33 9.25 -18.77 12.45
N THR A 34 9.70 -19.05 13.66
CA THR A 34 10.33 -18.06 14.52
C THR A 34 11.60 -17.68 13.79
N GLY A 35 11.44 -16.79 12.80
CA GLY A 35 12.53 -16.03 12.24
C GLY A 35 13.24 -15.44 13.45
N ILE A 36 14.55 -15.60 13.47
CA ILE A 36 15.40 -14.95 14.45
C ILE A 36 15.17 -13.45 14.20
N ALA A 37 14.20 -12.88 14.93
CA ALA A 37 14.10 -11.45 15.06
C ALA A 37 15.48 -11.05 15.58
N GLY A 38 16.14 -10.15 14.84
CA GLY A 38 17.27 -9.41 15.36
C GLY A 38 16.88 -8.85 16.71
N THR A 39 17.88 -8.46 17.50
CA THR A 39 17.67 -7.93 18.85
C THR A 39 16.86 -6.63 18.76
N ASP A 40 15.54 -6.75 18.61
CA ASP A 40 14.55 -5.70 18.64
C ASP A 40 14.50 -5.29 20.09
N ASP A 41 15.28 -4.24 20.39
CA ASP A 41 14.94 -3.28 21.42
C ASP A 41 13.42 -3.15 21.43
N ALA A 42 12.77 -3.58 22.52
CA ALA A 42 11.32 -3.74 22.64
C ALA A 42 10.62 -2.37 22.63
N GLY A 43 10.75 -1.65 21.54
CA GLY A 43 10.27 -0.31 21.28
C GLY A 43 8.98 -0.33 20.47
N ILE A 44 8.44 0.87 20.28
CA ILE A 44 7.24 1.10 19.47
C ILE A 44 7.58 0.74 18.00
N PRO A 45 6.77 -0.11 17.33
CA PRO A 45 7.00 -0.47 15.94
C PRO A 45 6.93 0.78 15.05
N ILE A 46 7.69 0.77 13.96
CA ILE A 46 7.67 1.86 13.00
C ILE A 46 6.47 1.73 12.07
N GLU A 47 5.74 2.82 11.88
CA GLU A 47 4.56 2.90 11.02
C GLU A 47 4.70 4.11 10.09
N ILE A 48 4.26 3.96 8.85
CA ILE A 48 4.17 5.05 7.88
C ILE A 48 2.73 5.24 7.43
N GLU A 49 2.27 6.48 7.46
CA GLU A 49 0.96 6.90 7.02
C GLU A 49 1.10 7.99 5.94
N VAL A 50 0.33 7.86 4.86
CA VAL A 50 0.28 8.89 3.79
C VAL A 50 -0.94 9.77 4.04
N GLU A 51 -0.73 10.95 4.64
CA GLU A 51 -1.78 11.93 4.94
C GLU A 51 -2.33 12.59 3.67
N SER A 52 -1.49 12.79 2.65
CA SER A 52 -1.90 13.38 1.37
C SER A 52 -1.19 12.72 0.21
N LYS A 53 -1.94 12.42 -0.84
CA LYS A 53 -1.39 11.82 -2.06
C LYS A 53 -0.82 12.91 -2.97
N LEU A 54 0.33 12.61 -3.60
CA LEU A 54 0.83 13.42 -4.71
C LEU A 54 -0.20 13.35 -5.85
N SER A 55 -0.69 14.49 -6.30
CA SER A 55 -1.69 14.58 -7.35
C SER A 55 -1.30 15.61 -8.38
N PHE A 56 -1.29 15.18 -9.64
CA PHE A 56 -1.31 16.06 -10.79
C PHE A 56 -2.76 16.07 -11.26
N ASP A 57 -3.44 17.20 -11.05
CA ASP A 57 -4.86 17.37 -11.39
C ASP A 57 -5.06 17.27 -12.92
N GLN A 58 -6.15 17.82 -13.44
CA GLN A 58 -6.47 17.82 -14.85
C GLN A 58 -5.38 18.52 -15.69
N LEU A 59 -4.58 17.71 -16.38
CA LEU A 59 -3.67 18.15 -17.41
C LEU A 59 -4.43 18.23 -18.74
N VAL A 60 -4.66 19.45 -19.21
CA VAL A 60 -5.27 19.69 -20.52
C VAL A 60 -4.18 19.84 -21.55
N GLN A 61 -4.09 18.94 -22.52
CA GLN A 61 -3.15 19.07 -23.63
C GLN A 61 -3.68 20.10 -24.64
N VAL A 62 -2.90 21.16 -24.90
CA VAL A 62 -3.32 22.29 -25.78
C VAL A 62 -2.73 22.16 -27.19
N GLY A 63 -1.82 21.21 -27.43
CA GLY A 63 -1.23 20.96 -28.73
C GLY A 63 -0.67 19.54 -28.88
N GLN A 64 -0.27 19.18 -30.10
CA GLN A 64 0.38 17.90 -30.37
C GLN A 64 1.84 17.97 -29.89
N GLY A 65 2.21 17.16 -28.91
CA GLY A 65 3.56 17.13 -28.37
C GLY A 65 3.64 16.52 -26.98
N THR A 66 4.85 16.39 -26.46
CA THR A 66 5.09 16.01 -25.08
C THR A 66 4.96 17.22 -24.17
N GLY A 67 4.77 16.97 -22.88
CA GLY A 67 4.96 18.00 -21.88
C GLY A 67 5.17 17.40 -20.50
N SER A 68 5.62 18.27 -19.60
CA SER A 68 5.94 17.91 -18.24
C SER A 68 5.33 18.88 -17.24
N ALA A 69 4.99 18.33 -16.08
CA ALA A 69 4.35 19.02 -14.98
C ALA A 69 5.09 18.64 -13.70
N SER A 70 5.73 19.61 -13.05
CA SER A 70 6.48 19.39 -11.82
C SER A 70 5.78 20.01 -10.63
N VAL A 71 5.73 19.29 -9.52
CA VAL A 71 5.28 19.78 -8.21
C VAL A 71 6.41 19.49 -7.22
N LYS A 72 6.98 20.53 -6.62
CA LYS A 72 8.06 20.37 -5.63
C LYS A 72 7.51 20.20 -4.21
N PRO A 73 8.31 19.67 -3.26
CA PRO A 73 7.91 19.57 -1.86
C PRO A 73 7.51 20.91 -1.22
N ASP A 74 8.08 22.03 -1.68
CA ASP A 74 7.72 23.38 -1.22
C ASP A 74 6.37 23.89 -1.75
N GLY A 75 5.73 23.15 -2.66
CA GLY A 75 4.46 23.50 -3.31
C GLY A 75 4.61 24.31 -4.60
N SER A 76 5.84 24.66 -5.01
CA SER A 76 6.11 25.32 -6.28
C SER A 76 5.83 24.38 -7.46
N LYS A 77 5.40 24.96 -8.58
CA LYS A 77 4.89 24.24 -9.75
C LYS A 77 5.49 24.79 -11.02
N ILE A 78 5.85 23.88 -11.92
CA ILE A 78 6.47 24.23 -13.20
C ILE A 78 5.80 23.39 -14.29
N ILE A 79 5.35 24.04 -15.36
CA ILE A 79 4.80 23.37 -16.54
C ILE A 79 5.69 23.69 -17.72
N THR A 80 6.01 22.68 -18.53
CA THR A 80 6.78 22.85 -19.76
C THR A 80 6.13 22.05 -20.90
N GLY A 81 6.26 22.55 -22.14
CA GLY A 81 5.82 21.84 -23.34
C GLY A 81 4.37 22.10 -23.71
N SER A 82 3.72 21.10 -24.32
CA SER A 82 2.38 21.22 -24.92
C SER A 82 1.22 21.02 -23.94
N LEU A 83 1.50 21.12 -22.64
CA LEU A 83 0.49 21.08 -21.58
C LEU A 83 -0.07 22.48 -21.35
N GLY A 84 -1.38 22.58 -21.27
CA GLY A 84 -2.11 23.76 -20.83
C GLY A 84 -2.04 23.95 -19.31
N ASN A 85 -2.73 24.99 -18.84
CA ASN A 85 -2.79 25.32 -17.42
C ASN A 85 -3.38 24.17 -16.60
N PHE A 86 -2.88 23.94 -15.39
CA PHE A 86 -3.49 22.99 -14.46
C PHE A 86 -4.91 23.44 -14.13
N GLY A 87 -5.88 22.55 -14.35
CA GLY A 87 -7.23 22.71 -13.82
C GLY A 87 -7.32 22.36 -12.33
N GLY A 88 -6.36 22.78 -11.51
CA GLY A 88 -6.34 22.43 -10.09
C GLY A 88 -4.99 22.65 -9.43
N SER A 89 -5.02 22.85 -8.11
CA SER A 89 -3.81 22.95 -7.32
C SER A 89 -3.16 21.56 -7.23
N GLY A 90 -2.29 21.21 -8.19
CA GLY A 90 -1.42 20.03 -8.07
C GLY A 90 -0.90 19.90 -6.64
N LEU A 91 -1.15 18.76 -6.01
CA LEU A 91 -1.08 18.59 -4.56
C LEU A 91 0.21 17.88 -4.21
N VAL A 92 0.99 18.48 -3.31
CA VAL A 92 2.18 17.87 -2.72
C VAL A 92 1.77 16.66 -1.88
N GLY A 93 2.52 15.57 -1.97
CA GLY A 93 2.31 14.41 -1.11
C GLY A 93 2.84 14.69 0.30
N ASN A 94 2.12 14.25 1.33
CA ASN A 94 2.53 14.36 2.73
C ASN A 94 2.52 12.97 3.35
N ALA A 95 3.61 12.62 4.03
CA ALA A 95 3.74 11.37 4.76
C ALA A 95 4.18 11.63 6.20
N VAL A 96 3.70 10.78 7.10
CA VAL A 96 4.01 10.81 8.53
C VAL A 96 4.52 9.45 8.95
N VAL A 97 5.70 9.44 9.53
CA VAL A 97 6.29 8.29 10.19
C VAL A 97 6.02 8.40 11.69
N ARG A 98 5.60 7.30 12.29
CA ARG A 98 5.40 7.14 13.73
C ARG A 98 6.28 6.01 14.25
N GLY A 99 6.77 6.15 15.48
CA GLY A 99 7.60 5.15 16.12
C GLY A 99 8.11 5.60 17.48
N SER A 100 9.25 5.06 17.88
CA SER A 100 9.88 5.33 19.17
C SER A 100 10.53 6.74 19.17
N PRO A 101 10.21 7.62 20.15
CA PRO A 101 10.73 8.97 20.22
C PRO A 101 12.25 9.08 20.11
N GLY A 102 12.74 10.09 19.39
CA GLY A 102 14.16 10.40 19.27
C GLY A 102 14.99 9.41 18.45
N ARG A 103 14.40 8.35 17.89
CA ARG A 103 15.13 7.34 17.10
C ARG A 103 15.51 7.86 15.72
N LEU A 104 16.69 7.44 15.27
CA LEU A 104 17.15 7.63 13.91
C LEU A 104 16.46 6.60 13.00
N ILE A 105 16.08 7.05 11.81
CA ILE A 105 15.43 6.21 10.81
C ILE A 105 16.07 6.40 9.44
N ARG A 106 15.88 5.41 8.58
CA ARG A 106 16.11 5.50 7.14
C ARG A 106 14.78 5.50 6.43
N VAL A 107 14.64 6.39 5.44
CA VAL A 107 13.49 6.46 4.55
C VAL A 107 14.01 6.27 3.13
N ASP A 108 13.59 5.19 2.48
CA ASP A 108 13.93 4.89 1.10
C ASP A 108 12.73 5.18 0.20
N ILE A 109 12.95 6.05 -0.81
CA ILE A 109 11.95 6.52 -1.76
C ILE A 109 12.53 6.39 -3.16
N PRO A 110 11.83 5.78 -4.13
CA PRO A 110 12.32 5.67 -5.49
C PRO A 110 12.36 7.04 -6.16
N THR A 111 13.27 7.21 -7.12
CA THR A 111 13.39 8.44 -7.92
C THR A 111 12.40 8.49 -9.08
N THR A 112 11.75 7.37 -9.40
CA THR A 112 10.88 7.22 -10.57
C THR A 112 9.80 6.18 -10.32
N ILE A 113 8.58 6.46 -10.76
CA ILE A 113 7.45 5.52 -10.76
C ILE A 113 6.69 5.58 -12.09
N GLU A 114 6.07 4.46 -12.45
CA GLU A 114 5.14 4.39 -13.58
C GLU A 114 3.70 4.62 -13.10
N LEU A 115 2.93 5.37 -13.89
CA LEU A 115 1.51 5.56 -13.70
C LEU A 115 0.74 4.96 -14.87
N PHE A 116 -0.47 4.51 -14.58
CA PHE A 116 -1.37 3.87 -15.55
C PHE A 116 -2.74 4.56 -15.53
N SER A 117 -3.32 4.75 -16.71
CA SER A 117 -4.70 5.21 -16.85
C SER A 117 -5.67 4.02 -16.97
N LEU A 118 -6.98 4.29 -16.81
CA LEU A 118 -8.02 3.29 -17.06
C LEU A 118 -8.08 2.82 -18.53
N SER A 119 -7.59 3.63 -19.47
CA SER A 119 -7.47 3.26 -20.89
C SER A 119 -6.22 2.45 -21.21
N GLY A 120 -5.32 2.25 -20.23
CA GLY A 120 -4.04 1.56 -20.40
C GLY A 120 -2.90 2.46 -20.89
N ALA A 121 -3.12 3.78 -20.98
CA ALA A 121 -2.05 4.74 -21.26
C ALA A 121 -1.06 4.79 -20.09
N LYS A 122 0.20 5.10 -20.40
CA LYS A 122 1.28 5.19 -19.41
C LYS A 122 1.76 6.63 -19.26
N ALA A 123 2.11 6.98 -18.04
CA ALA A 123 2.86 8.20 -17.73
C ALA A 123 3.96 7.88 -16.72
N VAL A 124 4.97 8.74 -16.64
CA VAL A 124 6.10 8.54 -15.74
C VAL A 124 6.22 9.72 -14.81
N VAL A 125 6.32 9.48 -13.51
CA VAL A 125 6.78 10.49 -12.56
C VAL A 125 8.24 10.22 -12.29
N ASP A 126 9.11 11.13 -12.71
CA ASP A 126 10.54 11.12 -12.40
C ASP A 126 10.88 12.29 -11.47
N GLU A 127 12.17 12.44 -11.14
CA GLU A 127 12.67 13.51 -10.26
C GLU A 127 11.86 13.62 -8.96
N ILE A 128 11.57 12.47 -8.34
CA ILE A 128 10.88 12.43 -7.05
C ILE A 128 11.81 13.04 -6.00
N GLU A 129 11.37 14.15 -5.43
CA GLU A 129 12.11 14.94 -4.44
C GLU A 129 11.35 14.96 -3.11
N THR A 130 12.07 15.08 -1.99
CA THR A 130 11.48 15.24 -0.66
C THR A 130 12.14 16.35 0.13
N ASP A 131 11.46 16.86 1.16
CA ASP A 131 12.03 17.79 2.13
C ASP A 131 12.55 17.09 3.41
N LEU A 132 12.84 15.79 3.33
CA LEU A 132 13.45 15.04 4.43
C LEU A 132 14.79 15.66 4.83
N PRO A 133 15.09 15.75 6.14
CA PRO A 133 16.39 16.18 6.60
C PRO A 133 17.45 15.13 6.24
N SER A 134 18.71 15.55 6.09
CA SER A 134 19.84 14.65 5.78
C SER A 134 20.06 13.54 6.82
N THR A 135 19.52 13.71 8.03
CA THR A 135 19.57 12.72 9.10
C THR A 135 18.17 12.59 9.71
N PRO A 136 17.27 11.80 9.10
CA PRO A 136 15.91 11.61 9.57
C PRO A 136 15.87 11.06 11.00
N ARG A 137 15.14 11.76 11.87
CA ARG A 137 14.95 11.40 13.28
C ARG A 137 13.52 11.67 13.68
N LEU A 138 12.92 10.74 14.43
CA LEU A 138 11.63 10.96 15.06
C LEU A 138 11.75 12.00 16.18
N ASP A 139 10.76 12.88 16.29
CA ASP A 139 10.72 13.92 17.32
C ASP A 139 10.48 13.35 18.73
N SER A 140 10.31 14.23 19.72
CA SER A 140 10.00 13.83 21.10
C SER A 140 8.66 13.10 21.26
N ASN A 141 7.77 13.20 20.28
CA ASN A 141 6.48 12.50 20.24
C ASN A 141 6.56 11.22 19.38
N GLY A 142 7.74 10.87 18.86
CA GLY A 142 7.89 9.72 17.97
C GLY A 142 7.36 9.97 16.56
N ARG A 143 7.27 11.22 16.11
CA ARG A 143 6.72 11.61 14.80
C ARG A 143 7.79 12.25 13.91
N LEU A 144 7.76 11.93 12.62
CA LEU A 144 8.43 12.68 11.56
C LEU A 144 7.47 12.89 10.41
N SER A 145 7.21 14.13 10.01
CA SER A 145 6.44 14.46 8.81
C SER A 145 7.36 14.97 7.72
N PHE A 146 7.13 14.55 6.49
CA PHE A 146 7.85 15.06 5.33
C PHE A 146 6.92 15.13 4.12
N ARG A 147 7.33 15.92 3.15
CA ARG A 147 6.62 16.19 1.92
C ARG A 147 7.42 15.67 0.75
N PHE A 148 6.70 15.26 -0.28
CA PHE A 148 7.30 14.76 -1.50
C PHE A 148 6.58 15.29 -2.74
N GLY A 149 7.38 15.51 -3.76
CA GLY A 149 6.98 16.00 -5.06
C GLY A 149 7.52 15.13 -6.18
N GLY A 150 7.33 15.56 -7.41
CA GLY A 150 7.89 14.90 -8.58
C GLY A 150 7.52 15.61 -9.88
N ARG A 151 8.12 15.15 -10.97
CA ARG A 151 7.86 15.61 -12.33
C ARG A 151 7.12 14.55 -13.12
N LEU A 152 5.87 14.84 -13.46
CA LEU A 152 5.07 14.03 -14.36
C LEU A 152 5.44 14.33 -15.81
N ASN A 153 5.67 13.27 -16.58
CA ASN A 153 5.93 13.31 -18.02
C ASN A 153 4.81 12.59 -18.75
N VAL A 154 4.20 13.29 -19.71
CA VAL A 154 3.09 12.76 -20.51
C VAL A 154 3.50 12.75 -21.98
N ASN A 155 3.42 11.57 -22.59
CA ASN A 155 3.83 11.35 -23.97
C ASN A 155 2.66 11.48 -24.96
N GLY A 156 1.72 12.41 -24.79
CA GLY A 156 0.64 12.68 -25.77
C GLY A 156 -0.31 11.54 -26.15
N GLU A 157 -0.08 10.32 -25.66
CA GLU A 157 -0.79 9.08 -26.01
C GLU A 157 -2.05 8.86 -25.17
N GLY A 158 -2.40 9.79 -24.27
CA GLY A 158 -3.63 9.70 -23.49
C GLY A 158 -3.89 10.93 -22.63
N SER A 159 -5.10 11.47 -22.71
CA SER A 159 -5.66 12.33 -21.68
C SER A 159 -6.41 11.47 -20.67
N GLY A 160 -6.33 11.80 -19.38
CA GLY A 160 -7.11 11.12 -18.34
C GLY A 160 -6.41 11.06 -17.00
N ASP A 161 -7.06 10.36 -16.07
CA ASP A 161 -6.55 10.15 -14.71
C ASP A 161 -5.50 9.03 -14.71
N TYR A 162 -4.28 9.38 -14.32
CA TYR A 162 -3.17 8.44 -14.14
C TYR A 162 -3.00 8.10 -12.67
N ARG A 163 -2.84 6.81 -12.36
CA ARG A 163 -2.65 6.31 -11.00
C ARG A 163 -1.47 5.36 -10.93
N GLY A 164 -0.74 5.42 -9.84
CA GLY A 164 0.37 4.52 -9.55
C GLY A 164 0.68 4.56 -8.06
N ASP A 165 1.54 3.62 -7.65
CA ASP A 165 1.93 3.44 -6.27
C ASP A 165 3.36 3.94 -6.08
N LEU A 166 3.57 4.76 -5.05
CA LEU A 166 4.89 5.19 -4.61
C LEU A 166 5.29 4.32 -3.41
N PRO A 167 6.13 3.29 -3.59
CA PRO A 167 6.61 2.50 -2.47
C PRO A 167 7.55 3.36 -1.61
N ILE A 168 7.23 3.48 -0.33
CA ILE A 168 8.09 4.15 0.66
C ILE A 168 8.43 3.12 1.73
N THR A 169 9.72 2.89 1.95
CA THR A 169 10.21 1.97 2.98
C THR A 169 10.82 2.77 4.12
N VAL A 170 10.52 2.37 5.36
CA VAL A 170 11.03 3.04 6.55
C VAL A 170 11.54 2.01 7.54
N GLU A 171 12.76 2.23 8.03
CA GLU A 171 13.46 1.32 8.94
C GLU A 171 14.16 2.10 10.04
N TYR A 172 14.29 1.50 11.23
CA TYR A 172 15.18 2.04 12.26
C TYR A 172 16.65 1.83 11.87
N LEU A 173 17.50 2.77 12.28
CA LEU A 173 18.95 2.64 12.20
C LEU A 173 19.55 2.04 13.48
#